data_AF-A0A9Q1FYK9-F1
#
_entry.id   AF-A0A9Q1FYK9-F1
#
_cell.length_a   1.000
_cell.length_b   1.000
_cell.length_c   1.000
_cell.angle_alpha   90.00
_cell.angle_beta   90.00
_cell.angle_gamma   90.00
#
_symmetry.space_group_name_H-M   'P 1'
#
loop_
_entity.id
_entity.type
_entity.pdbx_description
1 polymer ?
#
loop_
_entity_poly.entity_id
_entity_poly.type
_entity_poly.pdbx_seq_one_letter_code
_entity_poly.pdbx_strand_id
1 'polypeptide(L)'
;MEGEPELPQAIARTTNTWWCTCSKCTVMPEEIECQCCQENHYLTITLEAIAGSEDEDEVCITSHADFGGLIGSWTVNDVLDTQLELEETAKRGWAKRSAFFRDLPN
;
A
#
# COMPACT_ATOMS: atom_id res chain seq x y z
N MET A 1 43.65 -12.07 -28.38
CA MET A 1 42.35 -11.38 -28.43
C MET A 1 41.40 -12.23 -27.62
N GLU A 2 41.41 -12.03 -26.31
CA GLU A 2 40.45 -12.68 -25.42
C GLU A 2 39.25 -11.75 -25.36
N GLY A 3 38.09 -12.23 -25.82
CA GLY A 3 36.85 -11.48 -25.86
C GLY A 3 36.39 -11.18 -24.44
N GLU A 4 36.05 -9.92 -24.20
CA GLU A 4 35.43 -9.47 -22.95
C GLU A 4 34.12 -10.26 -22.76
N PRO A 5 33.89 -10.90 -21.60
CA PRO A 5 32.63 -11.59 -21.35
C PRO A 5 31.52 -10.53 -21.28
N GLU A 6 30.62 -10.52 -22.27
CA GLU A 6 29.44 -9.67 -22.23
C GLU A 6 28.65 -10.01 -20.97
N LEU A 7 28.57 -9.05 -20.05
CA LEU A 7 27.75 -9.16 -18.84
C LEU A 7 26.31 -9.47 -19.28
N PRO A 8 25.63 -10.45 -18.65
CA PRO A 8 24.24 -10.75 -18.96
C PRO A 8 23.43 -9.46 -18.89
N GLN A 9 22.80 -9.07 -19.99
CA GLN A 9 21.89 -7.93 -19.98
C GLN A 9 20.86 -8.16 -18.89
N ALA A 10 20.75 -7.23 -17.94
CA ALA A 10 19.75 -7.33 -16.89
C ALA A 10 18.37 -7.44 -17.55
N ILE A 11 17.70 -8.57 -17.36
CA ILE A 11 16.39 -8.81 -17.95
C ILE A 11 15.40 -7.88 -17.25
N ALA A 12 14.81 -6.95 -18.01
CA ALA A 12 13.87 -5.96 -17.49
C ALA A 12 12.68 -6.64 -16.80
N ARG A 13 12.35 -6.19 -15.58
CA ARG A 13 11.26 -6.74 -14.75
C ARG A 13 9.87 -6.54 -15.38
N THR A 14 9.76 -5.62 -16.34
CA THR A 14 8.55 -5.36 -17.13
C THR A 14 8.26 -6.40 -18.22
N THR A 15 9.08 -7.46 -18.33
CA THR A 15 8.94 -8.47 -19.40
C THR A 15 8.53 -9.86 -18.89
N ASN A 16 8.66 -10.12 -17.59
CA ASN A 16 8.33 -11.40 -16.97
C ASN A 16 8.27 -11.24 -15.43
N THR A 17 8.03 -12.35 -14.72
CA THR A 17 7.91 -12.40 -13.26
C THR A 17 9.06 -13.17 -12.58
N TRP A 18 10.27 -13.22 -13.15
CA TRP A 18 11.41 -13.95 -12.53
C TRP A 18 11.77 -13.44 -11.12
N TRP A 19 11.42 -12.18 -10.85
CA TRP A 19 11.61 -11.49 -9.59
C TRP A 19 10.53 -11.80 -8.53
N CYS A 20 9.44 -12.46 -8.92
CA CYS A 20 8.36 -12.80 -8.01
C CYS A 20 8.69 -14.09 -7.27
N THR A 21 8.61 -14.06 -5.93
CA THR A 21 8.84 -15.21 -5.05
C THR A 21 7.56 -15.65 -4.32
N CYS A 22 6.48 -14.89 -4.42
CA CYS A 22 5.18 -15.21 -3.82
C CYS A 22 4.16 -15.75 -4.84
N SER A 23 4.56 -15.92 -6.10
CA SER A 23 3.79 -16.44 -7.23
C SER A 23 2.44 -15.76 -7.53
N LYS A 24 2.18 -14.60 -6.91
CA LYS A 24 0.94 -13.81 -7.09
C LYS A 24 1.14 -12.46 -7.79
N CYS A 25 2.37 -12.08 -8.12
CA CYS A 25 2.64 -10.82 -8.81
C CYS A 25 2.36 -10.92 -10.32
N THR A 26 2.05 -9.78 -10.92
CA THR A 26 1.96 -9.61 -12.38
C THR A 26 2.95 -8.54 -12.84
N VAL A 27 3.29 -8.58 -14.13
CA VAL A 27 4.06 -7.54 -14.79
C VAL A 27 3.26 -6.24 -14.85
N MET A 28 3.92 -5.12 -14.60
CA MET A 28 3.36 -3.76 -14.63
C MET A 28 4.02 -2.91 -15.73
N PRO A 29 3.39 -1.80 -16.16
CA PRO A 29 3.94 -0.92 -17.19
C PRO A 29 5.30 -0.31 -16.81
N GLU A 30 5.48 0.04 -15.53
CA GLU A 30 6.72 0.63 -15.04
C GLU A 30 7.54 -0.37 -14.21
N GLU A 31 8.86 -0.32 -14.34
CA GLU A 31 9.76 -1.22 -13.61
C GLU A 31 9.67 -1.01 -12.09
N ILE A 32 9.41 0.23 -11.66
CA ILE A 32 9.24 0.56 -10.24
C ILE A 32 8.03 -0.12 -9.60
N GLU A 33 7.01 -0.45 -10.39
CA GLU A 33 5.78 -1.13 -9.95
C GLU A 33 5.94 -2.66 -9.94
N CYS A 34 6.97 -3.19 -10.61
CA CYS A 34 7.25 -4.62 -10.66
C CYS A 34 7.99 -5.07 -9.40
N GLN A 35 7.35 -5.01 -8.21
CA GLN A 35 7.95 -5.40 -6.92
C GLN A 35 7.20 -6.54 -6.22
N CYS A 36 7.93 -7.47 -5.61
CA CYS A 36 7.34 -8.57 -4.85
C CYS A 36 7.10 -8.15 -3.40
N CYS A 37 6.00 -8.60 -2.77
CA CYS A 37 5.75 -8.32 -1.36
C CYS A 37 6.86 -8.85 -0.43
N GLN A 38 7.62 -9.87 -0.87
CA GLN A 38 8.74 -10.41 -0.11
C GLN A 38 10.05 -9.60 -0.26
N GLU A 39 10.16 -8.72 -1.27
CA GLU A 39 11.32 -7.82 -1.42
C GLU A 39 11.26 -6.63 -0.45
N ASN A 40 10.05 -6.30 0.03
CA ASN A 40 9.86 -5.17 0.91
C ASN A 40 10.14 -5.55 2.37
N HIS A 41 11.23 -5.03 2.92
CA HIS A 41 11.65 -5.30 4.30
C HIS A 41 10.59 -4.93 5.35
N TYR A 42 9.76 -3.91 5.08
CA TYR A 42 8.68 -3.53 5.99
C TYR A 42 7.60 -4.61 6.09
N LEU A 43 7.47 -5.46 5.07
CA LEU A 43 6.48 -6.54 5.04
C LEU A 43 7.03 -7.84 5.65
N THR A 44 8.34 -7.92 5.96
CA THR A 44 8.97 -9.14 6.51
C THR A 44 8.31 -9.59 7.81
N ILE A 45 8.02 -8.66 8.74
CA ILE A 45 7.36 -8.98 10.01
C ILE A 45 5.94 -9.54 9.78
N THR A 46 5.21 -8.97 8.83
CA THR A 46 3.87 -9.44 8.46
C THR A 46 3.93 -10.81 7.80
N LEU A 47 4.92 -11.05 6.94
CA LEU A 47 5.11 -12.33 6.27
C LEU A 47 5.51 -13.44 7.27
N GLU A 48 6.35 -13.14 8.25
CA GLU A 48 6.68 -14.07 9.35
C GLU A 48 5.44 -14.44 10.17
N ALA A 49 4.54 -13.49 10.44
CA ALA A 49 3.29 -13.74 11.14
C ALA A 49 2.34 -14.66 10.33
N ILE A 50 2.38 -14.59 8.99
CA ILE A 50 1.63 -15.50 8.11
C ILE A 50 2.30 -16.88 8.07
N ALA A 51 3.64 -16.93 8.05
CA ALA A 51 4.44 -18.15 7.95
C ALA A 51 4.47 -19.01 9.22
N GLY A 52 3.87 -18.57 10.32
CA GLY A 52 3.85 -19.26 11.63
C GLY A 52 3.19 -20.65 11.67
N SER A 53 2.85 -21.22 10.52
CA SER A 53 2.25 -22.54 10.34
C SER A 53 3.08 -23.39 9.38
N GLU A 54 4.21 -23.93 9.86
CA GLU A 54 4.99 -25.12 9.41
C GLU A 54 5.17 -25.48 7.91
N ASP A 55 4.66 -24.70 6.96
CA ASP A 55 4.72 -24.94 5.53
C ASP A 55 5.58 -23.84 4.89
N GLU A 56 6.70 -24.25 4.29
CA GLU A 56 7.63 -23.39 3.54
C GLU A 56 7.06 -22.90 2.19
N ASP A 57 5.73 -22.92 2.04
CA ASP A 57 5.05 -22.59 0.80
C ASP A 57 4.85 -21.08 0.66
N GLU A 58 5.28 -20.56 -0.50
CA GLU A 58 5.03 -19.24 -1.10
C GLU A 58 4.13 -18.26 -0.29
N VAL A 59 4.67 -17.68 0.77
CA VAL A 59 3.93 -16.76 1.64
C VAL A 59 3.70 -15.43 0.93
N CYS A 60 2.44 -15.09 0.68
CA CYS A 60 2.04 -13.80 0.14
C CYS A 60 1.27 -12.99 1.17
N ILE A 61 1.49 -11.68 1.24
CA ILE A 61 0.76 -10.78 2.15
C ILE A 61 -0.76 -10.82 1.95
N THR A 62 -1.21 -11.10 0.72
CA THR A 62 -2.63 -11.25 0.39
C THR A 62 -3.29 -12.44 1.09
N SER A 63 -2.50 -13.39 1.58
CA SER A 63 -2.99 -14.56 2.33
C SER A 63 -3.23 -14.24 3.82
N HIS A 64 -2.82 -13.07 4.32
CA HIS A 64 -3.10 -12.67 5.70
C HIS A 64 -4.62 -12.50 5.91
N ALA A 65 -5.15 -13.02 7.03
CA ALA A 65 -6.59 -13.02 7.32
C ALA A 65 -7.22 -11.61 7.26
N ASP A 66 -6.50 -10.61 7.77
CA ASP A 66 -6.99 -9.22 7.81
C ASP A 66 -6.79 -8.45 6.50
N PHE A 67 -6.11 -9.03 5.49
CA PHE A 67 -5.83 -8.35 4.23
C PHE A 67 -7.12 -7.93 3.50
N GLY A 68 -8.10 -8.84 3.44
CA GLY A 68 -9.41 -8.54 2.85
C GLY A 68 -10.24 -7.54 3.66
N GLY A 69 -10.07 -7.51 4.98
CA GLY A 69 -10.76 -6.57 5.87
C GLY A 69 -10.31 -5.13 5.67
N LEU A 70 -9.02 -4.91 5.41
CA LEU A 70 -8.47 -3.57 5.15
C LEU A 70 -8.89 -3.00 3.79
N ILE A 71 -9.01 -3.85 2.77
CA ILE A 71 -9.45 -3.43 1.43
C ILE A 71 -10.98 -3.28 1.35
N GLY A 72 -11.73 -4.02 2.19
CA GLY A 72 -13.19 -4.06 2.15
C GLY A 72 -13.92 -3.14 3.13
N SER A 73 -13.29 -2.65 4.21
CA SER A 73 -14.03 -1.99 5.31
C SER A 73 -14.14 -0.47 5.20
N TRP A 74 -13.28 0.19 4.44
CA TRP A 74 -13.40 1.60 4.10
C TRP A 74 -13.07 1.72 2.62
N THR A 75 -14.10 1.90 1.80
CA THR A 75 -13.85 2.31 0.43
C THR A 75 -13.17 3.68 0.46
N VAL A 76 -12.37 3.99 -0.56
CA VAL A 76 -11.78 5.34 -0.71
C VAL A 76 -12.86 6.42 -0.59
N ASN A 77 -14.10 6.11 -0.99
CA ASN A 77 -15.25 6.99 -0.84
C ASN A 77 -15.63 7.23 0.63
N ASP A 78 -15.64 6.21 1.49
CA ASP A 78 -16.00 6.36 2.91
C ASP A 78 -15.01 7.29 3.65
N VAL A 79 -13.73 7.23 3.28
CA VAL A 79 -12.69 8.13 3.82
C VAL A 79 -12.89 9.56 3.31
N LEU A 80 -13.21 9.73 2.02
CA LEU A 80 -13.47 11.05 1.43
C LEU A 80 -14.73 11.69 2.02
N ASP A 81 -15.80 10.91 2.18
CA ASP A 81 -17.07 11.37 2.76
C ASP A 81 -16.86 11.80 4.21
N THR A 82 -16.12 11.03 4.99
CA THR A 82 -15.77 11.38 6.39
C THR A 82 -14.93 12.66 6.45
N GLN A 83 -13.96 12.84 5.53
CA GLN A 83 -13.16 14.07 5.49
C GLN A 83 -14.02 15.30 5.17
N LEU A 84 -14.95 15.19 4.21
CA LEU A 84 -15.87 16.27 3.87
C LEU A 84 -16.77 16.65 5.06
N GLU A 85 -17.33 15.68 5.76
CA GLU A 85 -18.16 15.93 6.95
C GLU A 85 -17.39 16.63 8.08
N LEU A 86 -16.14 16.23 8.31
CA LEU A 86 -15.26 16.86 9.29
C LEU A 86 -14.93 18.31 8.91
N GLU A 87 -14.68 18.59 7.63
CA GLU A 87 -14.47 19.97 7.18
C GLU A 87 -15.72 20.84 7.33
N GLU A 88 -16.90 20.31 6.98
CA GLU A 88 -18.15 21.05 7.12
C GLU A 88 -18.51 21.32 8.57
N THR A 89 -18.27 20.37 9.47
CA THR A 89 -18.48 20.55 10.91
C THR A 89 -17.47 21.53 11.50
N ALA A 90 -16.21 21.50 11.05
CA ALA A 90 -15.20 22.49 11.41
C ALA A 90 -15.59 23.91 10.94
N LYS A 91 -16.04 24.06 9.68
CA LYS A 91 -16.52 25.34 9.11
C LYS A 91 -17.72 25.88 9.88
N ARG A 92 -18.71 25.03 10.19
CA ARG A 92 -19.89 25.38 11.01
C ARG A 92 -19.50 25.74 12.45
N GLY A 93 -18.54 25.03 13.02
CA GLY A 93 -17.99 25.29 14.36
C GLY A 93 -17.24 26.61 14.44
N TRP A 94 -16.46 26.97 13.42
CA TRP A 94 -15.78 28.27 13.32
C TRP A 94 -16.78 29.41 13.14
N ALA A 95 -17.77 29.24 12.25
CA ALA A 95 -18.82 30.25 12.04
C ALA A 95 -19.60 30.57 13.33
N LYS A 96 -19.95 29.54 14.12
CA LYS A 96 -20.63 29.71 15.41
C LYS A 96 -19.76 30.43 16.44
N ARG A 97 -18.47 30.09 16.54
CA ARG A 97 -17.53 30.74 17.46
C ARG A 97 -17.25 32.19 17.04
N SER A 98 -17.07 32.44 15.75
CA SER A 98 -16.83 33.79 15.21
C SER A 98 -18.03 34.72 15.41
N ALA A 99 -19.27 34.21 15.28
CA ALA A 99 -20.48 34.96 15.62
C ALA A 99 -20.55 35.28 17.11
N PHE A 100 -20.28 34.30 17.98
CA PHE A 100 -20.27 34.49 19.43
C PHE A 100 -19.27 35.57 19.88
N PHE A 101 -18.05 35.61 19.31
CA PHE A 101 -17.06 36.65 19.63
C PHE A 101 -17.42 38.04 19.09
N ARG A 102 -18.31 38.14 18.09
CA ARG A 102 -18.79 39.41 17.52
C ARG A 102 -19.89 40.07 18.38
N ASP A 103 -20.62 39.26 19.13
CA ASP A 103 -21.77 39.70 19.94
C ASP A 103 -21.40 39.99 21.41
N LEU A 104 -20.11 39.91 21.76
CA LEU A 104 -19.63 40.35 23.07
C LEU A 104 -19.55 41.89 23.12
N PRO A 105 -20.25 42.55 24.06
CA PRO A 105 -20.08 43.99 24.25
C PRO A 105 -18.66 44.29 24.75
N ASN A 106 -18.04 45.34 24.20
CA ASN A 106 -16.74 45.88 24.63
C ASN A 106 -16.74 46.29 26.11
#